data_AF-A0A812SKI6-F1
#
_entry.id   AF-A0A812SKI6-F1
#
_cell.length_a   1.000
_cell.length_b   1.000
_cell.length_c   1.000
_cell.angle_alpha   90.00
_cell.angle_beta   90.00
_cell.angle_gamma   90.00
#
_symmetry.space_group_name_H-M   'P 1'
#
loop_
_entity.id
_entity.type
_entity.pdbx_description
1 polymer ?
#
loop_
_entity_poly.entity_id
_entity_poly.type
_entity_poly.pdbx_seq_one_letter_code
_entity_poly.pdbx_strand_id
1 'polypeptide(L)'
;MRRTPGNLLLWCITLLTPAGAEWIAVCLFGRVRGARVVGEALRQNLLDPLCGGSCAAEAPQHRVDVYIAGPATSGSPLRGTADLLDAQGFPWLVKGVRFQDESHILSYLNTPENIDNWHKTLLIRGNWIGAASKLMSKRRIHRRRGSGLWQYFAQHQCLEMIEGQERFAATSYDRLVLSRTDLKWIFPHPPPHALDRTLAWIPDTMEDDWGGIYDRHYVLPRSLLRAGLGGWEMLVDGRAWRLMATGADVMLPGSNVSMNTETYLALRLEYAGAQIARYPATAYLACDSSEWKDGKTGMSQGGSRTVHG
;
A
#
# COMPACT_ATOMS: atom_id res chain seq x y z
N MET A 1 28.77 26.43 24.03
CA MET A 1 28.74 25.79 22.70
C MET A 1 27.78 26.56 21.82
N ARG A 2 28.24 26.96 20.64
CA ARG A 2 27.60 27.92 19.73
C ARG A 2 26.36 27.28 19.06
N ARG A 3 25.27 28.04 18.99
CA ARG A 3 24.10 27.74 18.16
C ARG A 3 24.47 28.00 16.69
N THR A 4 24.35 26.99 15.84
CA THR A 4 24.40 27.13 14.39
C THR A 4 23.04 27.59 13.86
N PRO A 5 22.98 28.60 12.97
CA PRO A 5 21.74 29.07 12.36
C PRO A 5 21.32 28.18 11.18
N GLY A 6 20.07 28.33 10.78
CA GLY A 6 19.30 27.39 9.98
C GLY A 6 19.82 27.09 8.58
N ASN A 7 19.72 25.81 8.22
CA ASN A 7 19.67 25.37 6.84
C ASN A 7 18.20 25.42 6.40
N LEU A 8 17.78 26.56 5.86
CA LEU A 8 16.66 26.61 4.93
C LEU A 8 17.06 25.74 3.73
N LEU A 9 16.43 24.56 3.61
CA LEU A 9 16.50 23.72 2.43
C LEU A 9 15.94 24.51 1.25
N LEU A 10 16.83 25.18 0.52
CA LEU A 10 16.57 25.56 -0.86
C LEU A 10 16.43 24.24 -1.64
N TRP A 11 15.20 23.94 -2.05
CA TRP A 11 14.96 23.04 -3.16
C TRP A 11 15.55 23.70 -4.41
N CYS A 12 16.84 23.49 -4.66
CA CYS A 12 17.43 23.74 -5.96
C CYS A 12 16.72 22.78 -6.93
N ILE A 13 15.79 23.33 -7.70
CA ILE A 13 15.30 22.73 -8.93
C ILE A 13 16.52 22.71 -9.86
N THR A 14 17.36 21.69 -9.71
CA THR A 14 18.26 21.28 -10.77
C THR A 14 17.35 21.02 -11.95
N LEU A 15 17.52 21.79 -13.04
CA LEU A 15 16.88 21.54 -14.31
C LEU A 15 17.37 20.18 -14.81
N LEU A 16 16.73 19.12 -14.31
CA LEU A 16 16.93 17.75 -14.74
C LEU A 16 16.52 17.71 -16.21
N THR A 17 17.45 17.27 -17.05
CA THR A 17 17.15 16.74 -18.39
C THR A 17 15.82 15.99 -18.36
N PRO A 18 14.91 16.18 -19.34
CA PRO A 18 13.60 15.55 -19.30
C PRO A 18 13.80 14.05 -19.08
N ALA A 19 13.44 13.59 -17.88
CA ALA A 19 13.49 12.18 -17.57
C ALA A 19 12.64 11.49 -18.65
N GLY A 20 13.24 10.53 -19.35
CA GLY A 20 12.56 9.83 -20.43
C GLY A 20 11.20 9.31 -19.95
N ALA A 21 10.23 9.25 -20.87
CA ALA A 21 8.89 8.74 -20.59
C ALA A 21 8.97 7.43 -19.79
N GLU A 22 8.13 7.31 -18.77
CA GLU A 22 8.10 6.14 -17.87
C GLU A 22 6.77 5.43 -18.04
N TRP A 23 6.78 4.12 -17.89
CA TRP A 23 5.58 3.31 -17.74
C TRP A 23 5.40 2.93 -16.27
N ILE A 24 4.33 3.44 -15.66
CA ILE A 24 4.09 3.37 -14.22
C ILE A 24 2.84 2.54 -13.94
N ALA A 25 2.98 1.49 -13.12
CA ALA A 25 1.86 0.75 -12.58
C ALA A 25 1.40 1.37 -11.26
N VAL A 26 0.12 1.68 -11.11
CA VAL A 26 -0.47 2.18 -9.87
C VAL A 26 -1.39 1.11 -9.29
N CYS A 27 -1.02 0.52 -8.15
CA CYS A 27 -1.89 -0.35 -7.38
C CYS A 27 -2.67 0.48 -6.35
N LEU A 28 -3.97 0.61 -6.56
CA LEU A 28 -4.92 1.17 -5.61
C LEU A 28 -5.58 0.04 -4.82
N PHE A 29 -5.39 0.01 -3.50
CA PHE A 29 -5.96 -1.06 -2.68
C PHE A 29 -6.75 -0.58 -1.46
N GLY A 30 -7.59 -1.46 -0.93
CA GLY A 30 -8.35 -1.23 0.30
C GLY A 30 -9.82 -0.93 0.06
N ARG A 31 -10.54 -0.62 1.14
CA ARG A 31 -11.97 -0.29 1.07
C ARG A 31 -12.12 1.11 0.50
N VAL A 32 -13.06 1.26 -0.42
CA VAL A 32 -13.33 2.56 -1.04
C VAL A 32 -14.28 3.33 -0.14
N ARG A 33 -13.68 4.15 0.71
CA ARG A 33 -14.37 5.00 1.68
C ARG A 33 -14.25 6.44 1.23
N GLY A 34 -15.34 7.20 1.39
CA GLY A 34 -15.32 8.62 1.07
C GLY A 34 -14.94 8.90 -0.39
N ALA A 35 -15.25 8.01 -1.33
CA ALA A 35 -14.84 8.10 -2.74
C ALA A 35 -15.17 9.46 -3.37
N ARG A 36 -16.34 10.03 -3.04
CA ARG A 36 -16.75 11.39 -3.46
C ARG A 36 -15.84 12.51 -2.92
N VAL A 37 -15.18 12.28 -1.79
CA VAL A 37 -14.29 13.24 -1.11
C VAL A 37 -12.85 13.05 -1.56
N VAL A 38 -12.41 11.81 -1.77
CA VAL A 38 -11.02 11.49 -2.08
C VAL A 38 -10.73 11.38 -3.58
N GLY A 39 -11.73 11.07 -4.40
CA GLY A 39 -11.53 10.77 -5.82
C GLY A 39 -10.88 11.91 -6.59
N GLU A 40 -11.41 13.13 -6.44
CA GLU A 40 -10.85 14.29 -7.13
C GLU A 40 -9.42 14.61 -6.66
N ALA A 41 -9.16 14.50 -5.36
CA ALA A 41 -7.83 14.66 -4.81
C ALA A 41 -6.87 13.57 -5.31
N LEU A 42 -7.30 12.31 -5.36
CA LEU A 42 -6.51 11.20 -5.91
C LEU A 42 -6.18 11.45 -7.39
N ARG A 43 -7.13 11.95 -8.16
CA ARG A 43 -6.89 12.32 -9.56
C ARG A 43 -5.87 13.46 -9.67
N GLN A 44 -6.19 14.63 -9.12
CA GLN A 44 -5.42 15.87 -9.27
C GLN A 44 -4.03 15.80 -8.63
N ASN A 45 -3.92 15.09 -7.51
CA ASN A 45 -2.71 15.12 -6.69
C ASN A 45 -1.95 13.80 -6.70
N LEU A 46 -2.46 12.71 -7.25
CA LEU A 46 -1.67 11.47 -7.44
C LEU A 46 -1.53 11.13 -8.92
N LEU A 47 -2.62 10.90 -9.65
CA LEU A 47 -2.54 10.40 -11.02
C LEU A 47 -1.98 11.45 -11.99
N ASP A 48 -2.52 12.66 -11.99
CA ASP A 48 -2.12 13.75 -12.86
C ASP A 48 -0.60 14.08 -12.74
N PRO A 49 -0.03 14.23 -11.52
CA PRO A 49 1.41 14.37 -11.34
C PRO A 49 2.24 13.18 -11.86
N LEU A 50 1.74 11.95 -11.73
CA LEU A 50 2.40 10.76 -12.27
C LEU A 50 2.43 10.76 -13.80
N CYS A 51 1.42 11.34 -14.46
CA CYS A 51 1.38 11.51 -15.92
C CYS A 51 2.25 12.69 -16.43
N GLY A 52 2.87 13.46 -15.53
CA GLY A 52 3.63 14.66 -15.87
C GLY A 52 2.76 15.90 -16.11
N GLY A 53 1.53 15.91 -15.59
CA GLY A 53 0.61 17.04 -15.74
C GLY A 53 -0.84 16.59 -15.71
N SER A 54 -1.36 16.12 -16.84
CA SER A 54 -2.73 15.61 -16.94
C SER A 54 -2.71 14.24 -17.58
N CYS A 55 -3.32 13.26 -16.93
CA CYS A 55 -3.50 11.95 -17.56
C CYS A 55 -4.50 11.99 -18.70
N ALA A 56 -5.30 13.05 -18.83
CA ALA A 56 -6.25 13.24 -19.94
C ALA A 56 -5.60 13.84 -21.21
N ALA A 57 -4.31 14.18 -21.17
CA ALA A 57 -3.62 14.72 -22.33
C ALA A 57 -3.52 13.67 -23.45
N GLU A 58 -3.54 14.11 -24.71
CA GLU A 58 -3.40 13.22 -25.88
C GLU A 58 -2.06 12.46 -25.89
N ALA A 59 -1.02 13.06 -25.30
CA ALA A 59 0.31 12.48 -25.15
C ALA A 59 0.86 12.82 -23.76
N PRO A 60 0.48 12.06 -22.70
CA PRO A 60 1.02 12.27 -21.37
C PRO A 60 2.52 11.96 -21.37
N GLN A 61 3.30 12.68 -20.54
CA GLN A 61 4.74 12.48 -20.46
C GLN A 61 5.09 11.05 -19.99
N HIS A 62 4.27 10.50 -19.10
CA HIS A 62 4.39 9.14 -18.60
C HIS A 62 3.10 8.38 -18.87
N ARG A 63 3.25 7.10 -19.19
CA ARG A 63 2.11 6.18 -19.31
C ARG A 63 1.79 5.64 -17.92
N VAL A 64 0.56 5.80 -17.47
CA VAL A 64 0.09 5.32 -16.17
C VAL A 64 -1.00 4.27 -16.39
N ASP A 65 -0.81 3.08 -15.82
CA ASP A 65 -1.82 2.02 -15.80
C ASP A 65 -2.26 1.77 -14.34
N VAL A 66 -3.56 1.77 -14.09
CA VAL A 66 -4.16 1.68 -12.74
C VAL A 66 -4.77 0.29 -12.53
N TYR A 67 -4.49 -0.28 -11.37
CA TYR A 67 -4.99 -1.57 -10.90
C TYR A 67 -5.68 -1.40 -9.57
N ILE A 68 -6.87 -1.96 -9.41
CA ILE A 68 -7.67 -1.81 -8.20
C ILE A 68 -7.90 -3.17 -7.56
N ALA A 69 -7.53 -3.30 -6.29
CA ALA A 69 -7.69 -4.54 -5.54
C ALA A 69 -8.29 -4.32 -4.15
N GLY A 70 -9.19 -5.18 -3.71
CA GLY A 70 -9.76 -5.03 -2.36
C GLY A 70 -10.72 -6.12 -1.93
N PRO A 71 -11.19 -6.07 -0.67
CA PRO A 71 -12.19 -7.02 -0.20
C PRO A 71 -13.53 -6.76 -0.89
N ALA A 72 -14.20 -7.81 -1.35
CA ALA A 72 -15.60 -7.73 -1.75
C ALA A 72 -16.45 -7.56 -0.50
N THR A 73 -16.95 -6.35 -0.23
CA THR A 73 -17.86 -6.11 0.89
C THR A 73 -19.29 -6.43 0.48
N SER A 74 -19.97 -7.29 1.23
CA SER A 74 -21.40 -7.54 1.08
C SER A 74 -22.18 -6.23 1.32
N GLY A 75 -22.82 -5.71 0.28
CA GLY A 75 -23.77 -4.58 0.39
C GLY A 75 -23.24 -3.17 0.10
N SER A 76 -21.98 -2.99 -0.29
CA SER A 76 -21.55 -1.74 -0.96
C SER A 76 -21.54 -1.98 -2.46
N PRO A 77 -21.96 -1.02 -3.31
CA PRO A 77 -21.89 -1.21 -4.75
C PRO A 77 -20.42 -1.35 -5.10
N LEU A 78 -19.99 -2.59 -5.36
CA LEU A 78 -18.67 -3.03 -5.83
C LEU A 78 -18.21 -2.30 -7.10
N ARG A 79 -19.16 -1.63 -7.73
CA ARG A 79 -19.09 -0.65 -8.79
C ARG A 79 -18.43 0.68 -8.40
N GLY A 80 -18.60 1.19 -7.18
CA GLY A 80 -18.31 2.59 -6.83
C GLY A 80 -16.85 3.08 -6.87
N THR A 81 -15.86 2.28 -7.27
CA THR A 81 -14.46 2.74 -7.46
C THR A 81 -14.07 2.75 -8.92
N ALA A 82 -14.34 1.62 -9.61
CA ALA A 82 -14.25 1.55 -11.05
C ALA A 82 -15.24 2.55 -11.66
N ASP A 83 -16.51 2.52 -11.26
CA ASP A 83 -17.52 3.50 -11.64
C ASP A 83 -17.18 4.93 -11.19
N LEU A 84 -16.37 5.14 -10.15
CA LEU A 84 -15.92 6.48 -9.75
C LEU A 84 -14.79 6.97 -10.65
N LEU A 85 -13.80 6.14 -10.97
CA LEU A 85 -12.75 6.49 -11.93
C LEU A 85 -13.32 6.61 -13.36
N ASP A 86 -14.29 5.77 -13.71
CA ASP A 86 -15.05 5.84 -14.95
C ASP A 86 -15.92 7.11 -14.99
N ALA A 87 -16.65 7.44 -13.91
CA ALA A 87 -17.43 8.67 -13.79
C ALA A 87 -16.56 9.93 -13.74
N GLN A 88 -15.29 9.80 -13.33
CA GLN A 88 -14.28 10.86 -13.40
C GLN A 88 -13.60 10.93 -14.77
N GLY A 89 -13.94 10.05 -15.72
CA GLY A 89 -13.53 10.16 -17.12
C GLY A 89 -12.22 9.43 -17.48
N PHE A 90 -11.78 8.45 -16.68
CA PHE A 90 -10.52 7.72 -16.95
C PHE A 90 -10.67 6.19 -17.11
N PRO A 91 -11.68 5.69 -17.84
CA PRO A 91 -11.83 4.24 -18.02
C PRO A 91 -10.61 3.58 -18.67
N TRP A 92 -9.86 4.34 -19.48
CA TRP A 92 -8.68 3.89 -20.20
C TRP A 92 -7.43 3.70 -19.33
N LEU A 93 -7.32 4.39 -18.18
CA LEU A 93 -6.22 4.20 -17.23
C LEU A 93 -6.37 2.87 -16.47
N VAL A 94 -7.60 2.44 -16.20
CA VAL A 94 -7.86 1.24 -15.40
C VAL A 94 -7.62 -0.01 -16.25
N LYS A 95 -6.59 -0.79 -15.93
CA LYS A 95 -6.23 -2.03 -16.63
C LYS A 95 -6.75 -3.29 -15.94
N GLY A 96 -7.09 -3.22 -14.66
CA GLY A 96 -7.60 -4.36 -13.93
C GLY A 96 -8.27 -4.00 -12.63
N VAL A 97 -9.35 -4.71 -12.31
CA VAL A 97 -10.12 -4.56 -11.08
C VAL A 97 -10.39 -5.94 -10.51
N ARG A 98 -10.02 -6.17 -9.25
CA ARG A 98 -10.27 -7.42 -8.53
C ARG A 98 -10.79 -7.15 -7.14
N PHE A 99 -12.01 -7.62 -6.89
CA PHE A 99 -12.59 -7.66 -5.55
C PHE A 99 -12.93 -9.10 -5.22
N GLN A 100 -12.38 -9.63 -4.14
CA GLN A 100 -12.66 -11.00 -3.69
C GLN A 100 -13.07 -11.01 -2.23
N ASP A 101 -14.00 -11.91 -1.91
CA ASP A 101 -14.45 -12.11 -0.54
C ASP A 101 -13.50 -13.02 0.24
N GLU A 102 -13.87 -13.27 1.50
CA GLU A 102 -13.02 -13.94 2.47
C GLU A 102 -12.87 -15.43 2.16
N SER A 103 -13.85 -16.03 1.49
CA SER A 103 -13.84 -17.45 1.17
C SER A 103 -12.68 -17.80 0.24
N HIS A 104 -12.29 -16.90 -0.67
CA HIS A 104 -11.13 -17.08 -1.54
C HIS A 104 -9.81 -17.12 -0.75
N ILE A 105 -9.62 -16.24 0.23
CA ILE A 105 -8.43 -16.27 1.09
C ILE A 105 -8.32 -17.61 1.82
N LEU A 106 -9.45 -18.10 2.36
CA LEU A 106 -9.49 -19.36 3.08
C LEU A 106 -9.22 -20.56 2.18
N SER A 107 -9.64 -20.54 0.91
CA SER A 107 -9.35 -21.64 -0.02
C SER A 107 -7.86 -21.76 -0.32
N TYR A 108 -7.13 -20.64 -0.43
CA TYR A 108 -5.69 -20.66 -0.62
C TYR A 108 -4.93 -21.18 0.60
N LEU A 109 -5.36 -20.82 1.81
CA LEU A 109 -4.65 -21.19 3.04
C LEU A 109 -4.93 -22.62 3.52
N ASN A 110 -6.05 -23.23 3.10
CA ASN A 110 -6.48 -24.57 3.55
C ASN A 110 -5.92 -25.74 2.71
N THR A 111 -4.89 -25.52 1.88
CA THR A 111 -4.21 -26.64 1.21
C THR A 111 -3.27 -27.36 2.18
N PRO A 112 -3.04 -28.68 2.03
CA PRO A 112 -2.12 -29.43 2.89
C PRO A 112 -0.69 -28.87 2.91
N GLU A 113 -0.24 -28.29 1.79
CA GLU A 113 1.07 -27.66 1.67
C GLU A 113 1.16 -26.34 2.45
N ASN A 114 0.10 -25.53 2.41
CA ASN A 114 0.11 -24.19 3.00
C ASN A 114 -0.21 -24.20 4.49
N ILE A 115 -0.93 -25.22 4.99
CA ILE A 115 -1.42 -25.23 6.37
C ILE A 115 -0.28 -25.26 7.40
N ASP A 116 0.83 -25.95 7.12
CA ASP A 116 1.98 -26.00 8.04
C ASP A 116 2.74 -24.66 8.08
N ASN A 117 3.01 -24.08 6.92
CA ASN A 117 3.62 -22.76 6.81
C ASN A 117 2.76 -21.69 7.49
N TRP A 118 1.46 -21.73 7.25
CA TRP A 118 0.48 -20.87 7.89
C TRP A 118 0.51 -21.03 9.41
N HIS A 119 0.45 -22.26 9.92
CA HIS A 119 0.51 -22.51 11.37
C HIS A 119 1.77 -21.94 12.03
N LYS A 120 2.93 -22.02 11.37
CA LYS A 120 4.17 -21.40 11.86
C LYS A 120 4.04 -19.88 11.93
N THR A 121 3.49 -19.24 10.89
CA THR A 121 3.27 -17.79 10.93
C THR A 121 2.32 -17.33 12.03
N LEU A 122 1.33 -18.15 12.42
CA LEU A 122 0.44 -17.86 13.54
C LEU A 122 1.18 -17.79 14.90
N LEU A 123 2.40 -18.33 15.01
CA LEU A 123 3.21 -18.25 16.22
C LEU A 123 3.87 -16.89 16.41
N ILE A 124 4.02 -16.11 15.33
CA ILE A 124 4.63 -14.77 15.38
C ILE A 124 3.65 -13.79 16.04
N ARG A 125 4.08 -13.08 17.09
CA ARG A 125 3.21 -12.14 17.81
C ARG A 125 2.90 -10.90 16.97
N GLY A 126 1.75 -10.28 17.24
CA GLY A 126 1.36 -8.98 16.69
C GLY A 126 0.13 -9.00 15.78
N ASN A 127 -0.20 -7.83 15.21
CA ASN A 127 -1.43 -7.58 14.46
C ASN A 127 -1.27 -7.73 12.93
N TRP A 128 -0.08 -8.13 12.46
CA TRP A 128 0.28 -8.21 11.03
C TRP A 128 -0.58 -9.15 10.16
N ILE A 129 -1.26 -10.15 10.73
CA ILE A 129 -2.22 -11.02 10.02
C ILE A 129 -3.69 -10.61 10.27
N GLY A 130 -3.95 -9.66 11.18
CA GLY A 130 -5.30 -9.20 11.48
C GLY A 130 -6.25 -10.27 12.02
N ALA A 131 -7.55 -10.00 11.91
CA ALA A 131 -8.63 -10.82 12.49
C ALA A 131 -8.88 -12.16 11.76
N ALA A 132 -8.29 -12.36 10.58
CA ALA A 132 -8.47 -13.55 9.76
C ALA A 132 -7.96 -14.85 10.42
N SER A 133 -7.10 -14.74 11.45
CA SER A 133 -6.68 -15.88 12.28
C SER A 133 -7.87 -16.61 12.94
N LYS A 134 -9.00 -15.92 13.14
CA LYS A 134 -10.22 -16.49 13.76
C LYS A 134 -10.90 -17.54 12.86
N LEU A 135 -10.81 -17.39 11.55
CA LEU A 135 -11.50 -18.27 10.60
C LEU A 135 -10.76 -19.59 10.37
N MET A 136 -9.46 -19.60 10.65
CA MET A 136 -8.57 -20.71 10.33
C MET A 136 -8.14 -21.52 11.56
N SER A 137 -8.31 -21.01 12.77
CA SER A 137 -7.95 -21.73 14.00
C SER A 137 -9.18 -22.10 14.82
N LYS A 138 -9.46 -23.41 14.94
CA LYS A 138 -10.39 -23.95 15.95
C LYS A 138 -9.86 -23.75 17.39
N ARG A 139 -8.55 -23.51 17.54
CA ARG A 139 -7.94 -23.18 18.83
C ARG A 139 -8.20 -21.69 19.11
N ARG A 140 -8.45 -21.33 20.37
CA ARG A 140 -8.63 -19.94 20.83
C ARG A 140 -7.31 -19.14 20.72
N ILE A 141 -6.75 -19.01 19.52
CA ILE A 141 -5.65 -18.09 19.27
C ILE A 141 -6.23 -16.68 19.43
N HIS A 142 -5.57 -15.86 20.26
CA HIS A 142 -6.02 -14.53 20.63
C HIS A 142 -6.52 -13.73 19.42
N ARG A 143 -7.68 -13.08 19.57
CA ARG A 143 -8.28 -12.22 18.56
C ARG A 143 -7.31 -11.07 18.27
N ARG A 144 -6.63 -11.13 17.12
CA ARG A 144 -5.77 -10.05 16.63
C ARG A 144 -6.68 -9.03 15.93
N ARG A 145 -6.53 -7.75 16.27
CA ARG A 145 -7.17 -6.65 15.53
C ARG A 145 -6.39 -6.39 14.24
N GLY A 146 -7.01 -5.76 13.25
CA GLY A 146 -6.34 -5.34 12.01
C GLY A 146 -6.77 -6.12 10.77
N SER A 147 -6.27 -5.69 9.62
CA SER A 147 -6.63 -6.18 8.28
C SER A 147 -5.43 -6.70 7.47
N GLY A 148 -4.29 -6.99 8.12
CA GLY A 148 -3.04 -7.26 7.39
C GLY A 148 -3.11 -8.39 6.36
N LEU A 149 -3.75 -9.53 6.68
CA LEU A 149 -3.91 -10.62 5.70
C LEU A 149 -4.65 -10.17 4.44
N TRP A 150 -5.68 -9.34 4.61
CA TRP A 150 -6.44 -8.77 3.50
C TRP A 150 -5.62 -7.79 2.67
N GLN A 151 -4.76 -7.02 3.32
CA GLN A 151 -3.86 -6.10 2.63
C GLN A 151 -2.88 -6.88 1.75
N TYR A 152 -2.26 -7.94 2.28
CA TYR A 152 -1.33 -8.77 1.50
C TYR A 152 -2.02 -9.45 0.32
N PHE A 153 -3.24 -9.94 0.52
CA PHE A 153 -3.99 -10.57 -0.56
C PHE A 153 -4.38 -9.58 -1.66
N ALA A 154 -4.82 -8.37 -1.30
CA ALA A 154 -5.10 -7.32 -2.27
C ALA A 154 -3.82 -6.87 -3.02
N GLN A 155 -2.69 -6.76 -2.31
CA GLN A 155 -1.39 -6.51 -2.93
C GLN A 155 -1.00 -7.60 -3.93
N HIS A 156 -1.24 -8.88 -3.58
CA HIS A 156 -1.02 -10.00 -4.49
C HIS A 156 -1.90 -9.95 -5.73
N GLN A 157 -3.18 -9.61 -5.59
CA GLN A 157 -4.06 -9.42 -6.74
C GLN A 157 -3.54 -8.32 -7.68
N CYS A 158 -3.04 -7.20 -7.13
CA CYS A 158 -2.36 -6.18 -7.93
C CYS A 158 -1.13 -6.76 -8.63
N LEU A 159 -0.27 -7.48 -7.91
CA LEU A 159 0.93 -8.11 -8.48
C LEU A 159 0.58 -9.01 -9.67
N GLU A 160 -0.42 -9.88 -9.53
CA GLU A 160 -0.86 -10.76 -10.61
C GLU A 160 -1.38 -9.99 -11.84
N MET A 161 -2.15 -8.91 -11.61
CA MET A 161 -2.66 -8.08 -12.71
C MET A 161 -1.54 -7.31 -13.42
N ILE A 162 -0.59 -6.76 -12.67
CA ILE A 162 0.58 -6.05 -13.20
C ILE A 162 1.42 -7.00 -14.05
N GLU A 163 1.84 -8.14 -13.49
CA GLU A 163 2.66 -9.11 -14.23
C GLU A 163 1.90 -9.73 -15.41
N GLY A 164 0.58 -9.87 -15.30
CA GLY A 164 -0.28 -10.28 -16.42
C GLY A 164 -0.21 -9.28 -17.58
N GLN A 165 -0.29 -7.99 -17.28
CA GLN A 165 -0.18 -6.93 -18.28
C GLN A 165 1.22 -6.82 -18.87
N GLU A 166 2.27 -7.01 -18.08
CA GLU A 166 3.65 -7.02 -18.58
C GLU A 166 3.87 -8.16 -19.58
N ARG A 167 3.34 -9.35 -19.28
CA ARG A 167 3.36 -10.49 -20.20
C ARG A 167 2.59 -10.20 -21.48
N PHE A 168 1.40 -9.61 -21.35
CA PHE A 168 0.56 -9.27 -22.51
C PHE A 168 1.21 -8.21 -23.42
N ALA A 169 1.78 -7.17 -22.82
CA ALA A 169 2.43 -6.08 -23.55
C ALA A 169 3.86 -6.40 -24.00
N ALA A 170 4.42 -7.54 -23.59
CA ALA A 170 5.81 -7.93 -23.80
C ALA A 170 6.83 -6.86 -23.37
N THR A 171 6.51 -6.14 -22.30
CA THR A 171 7.35 -5.08 -21.73
C THR A 171 7.09 -4.97 -20.23
N SER A 172 8.05 -4.46 -19.46
CA SER A 172 7.92 -4.29 -18.01
C SER A 172 7.64 -2.83 -17.65
N TYR A 173 6.93 -2.61 -16.55
CA TYR A 173 6.83 -1.29 -15.96
C TYR A 173 8.20 -0.81 -15.47
N ASP A 174 8.44 0.49 -15.48
CA ASP A 174 9.62 1.11 -14.89
C ASP A 174 9.46 1.24 -13.37
N ARG A 175 8.24 1.59 -12.94
CA ARG A 175 7.91 1.84 -11.54
C ARG A 175 6.57 1.24 -11.13
N LEU A 176 6.50 0.94 -9.85
CA LEU A 176 5.26 0.69 -9.12
C LEU A 176 4.99 1.88 -8.21
N VAL A 177 3.73 2.30 -8.16
CA VAL A 177 3.18 3.10 -7.07
C VAL A 177 2.11 2.25 -6.39
N LEU A 178 2.23 2.02 -5.09
CA LEU A 178 1.13 1.50 -4.29
C LEU A 178 0.50 2.67 -3.53
N SER A 179 -0.82 2.72 -3.48
CA SER A 179 -1.57 3.69 -2.70
C SER A 179 -2.88 3.09 -2.20
N ARG A 180 -3.43 3.59 -1.11
CA ARG A 180 -4.79 3.23 -0.72
C ARG A 180 -5.84 4.08 -1.43
N THR A 181 -7.01 3.47 -1.64
CA THR A 181 -8.19 4.12 -2.24
C THR A 181 -8.84 5.16 -1.33
N ASP A 182 -8.53 5.16 -0.03
CA ASP A 182 -9.08 6.05 0.98
C ASP A 182 -8.08 7.12 1.48
N LEU A 183 -7.00 7.39 0.73
CA LEU A 183 -6.11 8.52 1.02
C LEU A 183 -6.66 9.82 0.41
N LYS A 184 -6.80 10.85 1.25
CA LYS A 184 -7.03 12.22 0.81
C LYS A 184 -5.70 12.93 0.61
N TRP A 185 -5.40 13.23 -0.65
CA TRP A 185 -4.21 13.99 -1.04
C TRP A 185 -4.45 15.49 -0.85
N ILE A 186 -3.61 16.13 -0.04
CA ILE A 186 -3.66 17.58 0.25
C ILE A 186 -2.63 18.37 -0.54
N PHE A 187 -1.58 17.69 -1.02
CA PHE A 187 -0.59 18.24 -1.92
C PHE A 187 -0.31 17.25 -3.06
N PRO A 188 0.17 17.71 -4.22
CA PRO A 188 0.60 16.84 -5.31
C PRO A 188 1.69 15.84 -4.86
N HIS A 189 1.58 14.60 -5.34
CA HIS A 189 2.61 13.58 -5.27
C HIS A 189 3.87 14.09 -5.97
N PRO A 190 5.08 13.83 -5.43
CA PRO A 190 6.32 14.19 -6.12
C PRO A 190 6.34 13.62 -7.54
N PRO A 191 6.60 14.43 -8.57
CA PRO A 191 6.56 13.92 -9.94
C PRO A 191 7.65 12.84 -10.13
N PRO A 192 7.44 11.85 -11.02
CA PRO A 192 8.36 10.72 -11.18
C PRO A 192 9.83 11.11 -11.41
N HIS A 193 10.07 12.21 -12.12
CA HIS A 193 11.42 12.73 -12.41
C HIS A 193 12.16 13.26 -11.17
N ALA A 194 11.44 13.62 -10.10
CA ALA A 194 12.05 14.07 -8.84
C ALA A 194 12.44 12.92 -7.91
N LEU A 195 11.99 11.69 -8.22
CA LEU A 195 12.26 10.50 -7.44
C LEU A 195 13.36 9.69 -8.15
N ASP A 196 14.43 9.33 -7.46
CA ASP A 196 15.45 8.44 -8.03
C ASP A 196 14.82 7.10 -8.45
N ARG A 197 15.20 6.58 -9.63
CA ARG A 197 14.68 5.33 -10.23
C ARG A 197 15.21 4.06 -9.56
N THR A 198 16.16 4.17 -8.64
CA THR A 198 16.82 3.02 -8.01
C THR A 198 16.38 2.81 -6.55
N LEU A 199 15.69 3.79 -5.97
CA LEU A 199 15.33 3.82 -4.55
C LEU A 199 13.85 3.48 -4.32
N ALA A 200 13.57 2.87 -3.17
CA ALA A 200 12.23 2.74 -2.63
C ALA A 200 11.84 4.04 -1.92
N TRP A 201 10.87 4.78 -2.47
CA TRP A 201 10.42 6.04 -1.91
C TRP A 201 9.19 5.85 -1.03
N ILE A 202 9.29 6.28 0.22
CA ILE A 202 8.25 6.13 1.24
C ILE A 202 7.96 7.52 1.81
N PRO A 203 6.69 7.92 1.99
CA PRO A 203 6.35 9.12 2.73
C PRO A 203 7.03 9.16 4.11
N ASP A 204 7.54 10.33 4.49
CA ASP A 204 7.94 10.63 5.86
C ASP A 204 6.68 11.09 6.61
N THR A 205 6.14 10.19 7.43
CA THR A 205 4.95 10.45 8.24
C THR A 205 5.31 10.91 9.65
N MET A 206 6.61 11.04 9.98
CA MET A 206 7.22 11.35 11.28
C MET A 206 6.85 10.40 12.44
N GLU A 207 5.61 9.90 12.52
CA GLU A 207 5.07 9.14 13.66
C GLU A 207 4.18 7.93 13.26
N ASP A 208 3.84 7.73 11.97
CA ASP A 208 2.92 6.65 11.51
C ASP A 208 3.66 5.45 10.89
N ASP A 209 4.94 5.25 11.23
CA ASP A 209 5.75 4.10 10.79
C ASP A 209 5.67 2.91 11.79
N TRP A 210 5.07 3.07 12.98
CA TRP A 210 4.86 2.04 14.02
C TRP A 210 5.99 1.01 14.21
N GLY A 211 7.26 1.41 14.08
CA GLY A 211 8.43 0.54 14.19
C GLY A 211 8.86 -0.20 12.91
N GLY A 212 8.17 0.03 11.80
CA GLY A 212 8.50 -0.41 10.45
C GLY A 212 8.57 0.77 9.46
N ILE A 213 7.93 0.61 8.29
CA ILE A 213 7.84 1.63 7.25
C ILE A 213 6.40 1.79 6.74
N TYR A 214 5.99 3.02 6.49
CA TYR A 214 4.64 3.36 6.03
C TYR A 214 4.20 2.50 4.83
N ASP A 215 3.12 1.75 5.01
CA ASP A 215 2.67 0.71 4.07
C ASP A 215 1.44 1.11 3.23
N ARG A 216 0.96 2.34 3.42
CA ARG A 216 -0.27 2.83 2.78
C ARG A 216 -0.01 3.52 1.46
N HIS A 217 1.21 3.99 1.26
CA HIS A 217 1.67 4.55 0.01
C HIS A 217 3.19 4.41 -0.12
N TYR A 218 3.67 3.99 -1.28
CA TYR A 218 5.10 3.99 -1.61
C TYR A 218 5.31 3.91 -3.13
N VAL A 219 6.49 4.33 -3.58
CA VAL A 219 6.95 4.20 -4.97
C VAL A 219 8.17 3.30 -5.02
N LEU A 220 8.15 2.28 -5.85
CA LEU A 220 9.23 1.31 -5.99
C LEU A 220 9.73 1.24 -7.43
N PRO A 221 11.03 0.98 -7.65
CA PRO A 221 11.50 0.48 -8.92
C PRO A 221 10.90 -0.89 -9.22
N ARG A 222 10.82 -1.24 -10.50
CA ARG A 222 10.33 -2.56 -10.94
C ARG A 222 11.05 -3.75 -10.28
N SER A 223 12.35 -3.62 -10.00
CA SER A 223 13.15 -4.65 -9.33
C SER A 223 12.63 -5.00 -7.93
N LEU A 224 11.95 -4.06 -7.26
CA LEU A 224 11.38 -4.25 -5.92
C LEU A 224 9.88 -4.57 -5.92
N LEU A 225 9.26 -4.77 -7.10
CA LEU A 225 7.82 -5.06 -7.23
C LEU A 225 7.37 -6.22 -6.32
N ARG A 226 8.07 -7.35 -6.37
CA ARG A 226 7.74 -8.53 -5.54
C ARG A 226 8.07 -8.32 -4.06
N ALA A 227 9.08 -7.52 -3.74
CA ALA A 227 9.38 -7.17 -2.36
C ALA A 227 8.25 -6.32 -1.75
N GLY A 228 7.70 -5.38 -2.51
CA GLY A 228 6.56 -4.55 -2.10
C GLY A 228 5.23 -5.30 -2.04
N LEU A 229 4.86 -6.04 -3.09
CA LEU A 229 3.51 -6.63 -3.22
C LEU A 229 3.43 -8.14 -2.92
N GLY A 230 4.57 -8.84 -2.84
CA GLY A 230 4.64 -10.30 -2.70
C GLY A 230 4.50 -10.84 -1.27
N GLY A 231 4.03 -10.01 -0.32
CA GLY A 231 3.92 -10.41 1.09
C GLY A 231 3.02 -11.62 1.32
N TRP A 232 1.99 -11.79 0.48
CA TRP A 232 1.10 -12.96 0.48
C TRP A 232 1.81 -14.24 0.02
N GLU A 233 2.52 -14.20 -1.10
CA GLU A 233 3.24 -15.38 -1.62
C GLU A 233 4.22 -15.91 -0.58
N MET A 234 4.99 -15.01 0.03
CA MET A 234 5.92 -15.35 1.10
C MET A 234 5.22 -15.97 2.33
N LEU A 235 4.01 -15.52 2.63
CA LEU A 235 3.22 -16.08 3.74
C LEU A 235 2.80 -17.52 3.43
N VAL A 236 2.31 -17.75 2.22
CA VAL A 236 1.81 -19.05 1.76
C VAL A 236 2.94 -20.09 1.64
N ASP A 237 4.07 -19.73 1.06
CA ASP A 237 5.22 -20.63 0.85
C ASP A 237 6.19 -20.75 2.06
N GLY A 238 5.83 -20.10 3.17
CA GLY A 238 6.59 -20.12 4.42
C GLY A 238 7.86 -19.27 4.45
N ARG A 239 8.20 -18.54 3.38
CA ARG A 239 9.33 -17.57 3.41
C ARG A 239 9.12 -16.48 4.44
N ALA A 240 7.88 -16.06 4.70
CA ALA A 240 7.53 -15.08 5.72
C ALA A 240 7.97 -15.55 7.10
N TRP A 241 7.63 -16.81 7.46
CA TRP A 241 8.09 -17.42 8.70
C TRP A 241 9.61 -17.44 8.75
N ARG A 242 10.30 -17.91 7.70
CA ARG A 242 11.76 -17.98 7.68
C ARG A 242 12.39 -16.60 7.88
N LEU A 243 11.93 -15.59 7.14
CA LEU A 243 12.41 -14.21 7.22
C LEU A 243 12.25 -13.64 8.64
N MET A 244 11.06 -13.82 9.24
CA MET A 244 10.78 -13.33 10.57
C MET A 244 11.45 -14.17 11.67
N ALA A 245 11.68 -15.47 11.43
CA ALA A 245 12.35 -16.42 12.31
C ALA A 245 13.87 -16.21 12.34
N THR A 246 14.48 -15.74 11.27
CA THR A 246 15.93 -15.43 11.22
C THR A 246 16.29 -14.14 11.95
N GLY A 247 15.32 -13.24 12.18
CA GLY A 247 15.47 -12.09 13.07
C GLY A 247 15.04 -12.36 14.53
N ALA A 248 14.84 -13.63 14.91
CA ALA A 248 13.84 -14.00 15.93
C ALA A 248 14.27 -14.30 17.35
N ASP A 249 15.46 -13.93 17.79
CA ASP A 249 15.63 -13.77 19.25
C ASP A 249 14.68 -12.66 19.77
N VAL A 250 14.20 -11.79 18.87
CA VAL A 250 13.39 -10.61 19.19
C VAL A 250 11.89 -10.77 18.83
N MET A 251 11.40 -11.86 18.23
CA MET A 251 10.00 -11.92 17.73
C MET A 251 9.19 -13.15 18.17
N LEU A 252 9.81 -14.06 18.92
CA LEU A 252 9.19 -15.27 19.45
C LEU A 252 8.33 -15.01 20.71
N PRO A 253 7.47 -15.97 21.11
CA PRO A 253 6.74 -15.91 22.38
C PRO A 253 7.70 -15.62 23.56
N GLY A 254 7.54 -14.45 24.19
CA GLY A 254 8.44 -13.95 25.26
C GLY A 254 9.10 -12.60 24.93
N SER A 255 9.15 -12.21 23.66
CA SER A 255 9.65 -10.88 23.26
C SER A 255 8.61 -9.77 23.42
N ASN A 256 9.11 -8.54 23.65
CA ASN A 256 8.36 -7.28 23.70
C ASN A 256 8.11 -6.64 22.32
N VAL A 257 8.68 -7.19 21.24
CA VAL A 257 8.47 -6.65 19.89
C VAL A 257 7.31 -7.38 19.20
N SER A 258 6.42 -6.61 18.57
CA SER A 258 5.17 -7.10 17.98
C SER A 258 5.14 -6.79 16.49
N MET A 259 4.96 -7.82 15.65
CA MET A 259 4.92 -7.67 14.19
C MET A 259 3.63 -6.96 13.75
N ASN A 260 3.77 -5.95 12.90
CA ASN A 260 2.68 -5.27 12.18
C ASN A 260 2.94 -5.31 10.65
N THR A 261 2.03 -4.76 9.87
CA THR A 261 2.11 -4.76 8.39
C THR A 261 3.29 -3.92 7.88
N GLU A 262 3.58 -2.80 8.54
CA GLU A 262 4.68 -1.88 8.24
C GLU A 262 6.06 -2.50 8.52
N THR A 263 6.20 -3.24 9.63
CA THR A 263 7.42 -3.98 9.97
C THR A 263 7.64 -5.12 8.99
N TYR A 264 6.57 -5.82 8.60
CA TYR A 264 6.68 -6.88 7.60
C TYR A 264 7.04 -6.34 6.21
N LEU A 265 6.56 -5.14 5.83
CA LEU A 265 7.03 -4.45 4.64
C LEU A 265 8.52 -4.08 4.75
N ALA A 266 8.95 -3.53 5.89
CA ALA A 266 10.35 -3.18 6.14
C ALA A 266 11.28 -4.38 5.93
N LEU A 267 10.97 -5.51 6.57
CA LEU A 267 11.76 -6.74 6.45
C LEU A 267 11.84 -7.26 5.01
N ARG A 268 10.75 -7.16 4.24
CA ARG A 268 10.74 -7.61 2.84
C ARG A 268 11.57 -6.71 1.93
N LEU A 269 11.51 -5.40 2.14
CA LEU A 269 12.33 -4.45 1.40
C LEU A 269 13.82 -4.61 1.76
N GLU A 270 14.14 -4.75 3.06
CA GLU A 270 15.50 -4.99 3.54
C GLU A 270 16.06 -6.31 2.98
N TYR A 271 15.29 -7.39 3.03
CA TYR A 271 15.68 -8.68 2.46
C TYR A 271 15.95 -8.60 0.95
N ALA A 272 15.26 -7.72 0.24
CA ALA A 272 15.47 -7.46 -1.18
C ALA A 272 16.63 -6.48 -1.47
N GLY A 273 17.35 -6.00 -0.43
CA GLY A 273 18.45 -5.04 -0.57
C GLY A 273 17.98 -3.65 -0.98
N ALA A 274 16.73 -3.29 -0.69
CA ALA A 274 16.17 -1.99 -1.05
C ALA A 274 16.87 -0.86 -0.30
N GLN A 275 17.26 0.18 -1.04
CA GLN A 275 17.64 1.46 -0.46
C GLN A 275 16.40 2.33 -0.32
N ILE A 276 16.10 2.75 0.91
CA ILE A 276 14.90 3.54 1.22
C ILE A 276 15.24 5.03 1.23
N ALA A 277 14.44 5.80 0.49
CA ALA A 277 14.45 7.25 0.53
C ALA A 277 13.08 7.77 1.00
N ARG A 278 13.07 8.98 1.54
CA ARG A 278 11.87 9.60 2.12
C ARG A 278 11.53 10.91 1.41
N TYR A 279 10.23 11.20 1.34
CA TYR A 279 9.73 12.48 0.87
C TYR A 279 8.56 12.94 1.78
N PRO A 280 8.23 14.24 1.85
CA PRO A 280 7.19 14.73 2.75
C PRO A 280 5.83 14.04 2.52
N ALA A 281 5.14 13.62 3.57
CA ALA A 281 3.79 13.09 3.44
C ALA A 281 2.82 14.15 2.86
N THR A 282 2.18 13.83 1.74
CA THR A 282 1.26 14.73 1.02
C THR A 282 -0.19 14.26 1.05
N ALA A 283 -0.47 13.16 1.74
CA ALA A 283 -1.80 12.58 1.89
C ALA A 283 -2.01 12.02 3.29
N TYR A 284 -3.27 11.95 3.70
CA TYR A 284 -3.67 11.34 4.98
C TYR A 284 -4.89 10.44 4.78
N LEU A 285 -5.15 9.55 5.73
CA LEU A 285 -6.29 8.65 5.67
C LEU A 285 -7.61 9.41 5.84
N ALA A 286 -8.50 9.35 4.87
CA ALA A 286 -9.85 9.89 5.01
C ALA A 286 -10.70 8.96 5.89
N CYS A 287 -11.04 9.43 7.09
CA CYS A 287 -12.10 8.80 7.90
C CYS A 287 -13.48 9.03 7.27
N ASP A 288 -14.48 8.27 7.74
CA ASP A 288 -15.85 8.35 7.23
C ASP A 288 -16.38 9.80 7.23
N SER A 289 -17.16 10.13 6.21
CA SER A 289 -17.82 11.41 5.98
C SER A 289 -18.61 11.95 7.18
N SER A 290 -19.01 11.09 8.12
CA SER A 290 -19.66 11.46 9.38
C SER A 290 -18.80 12.37 10.26
N GLU A 291 -17.46 12.24 10.22
CA GLU A 291 -16.54 13.12 10.95
C GLU A 291 -16.32 14.47 10.27
N TRP A 292 -16.67 14.60 8.98
CA TRP A 292 -16.50 15.82 8.18
C TRP A 292 -17.74 16.72 8.20
N LYS A 293 -18.87 16.24 8.71
CA LYS A 293 -20.16 16.96 8.67
C LYS A 293 -20.27 18.13 9.64
N ASP A 294 -19.39 18.22 10.65
CA ASP A 294 -19.59 19.17 11.75
C ASP A 294 -18.58 20.34 11.80
N GLY A 295 -17.68 20.50 10.83
CA GLY A 295 -16.80 21.68 10.76
C GLY A 295 -15.90 21.91 11.98
N LYS A 296 -15.83 20.95 12.91
CA LYS A 296 -14.94 21.02 14.07
C LYS A 296 -13.58 20.49 13.65
N THR A 297 -12.70 21.42 13.29
CA THR A 297 -11.26 21.23 13.31
C THR A 297 -10.82 20.83 14.72
N GLY A 298 -10.91 19.53 15.01
CA GLY A 298 -10.42 18.94 16.23
C GLY A 298 -9.22 18.07 15.92
N MET A 299 -8.02 18.59 16.18
CA MET A 299 -6.93 17.74 16.67
C MET A 299 -7.50 16.98 17.87
N SER A 300 -7.96 15.75 17.67
CA SER A 300 -8.25 14.85 18.76
C SER A 300 -7.10 13.87 18.86
N GLN A 301 -6.40 14.04 19.98
CA GLN A 301 -5.33 13.20 20.47
C GLN A 301 -5.70 11.72 20.38
N GLY A 302 -4.66 10.91 20.23
CA GLY A 302 -4.74 9.46 20.20
C GLY A 302 -5.64 8.86 21.28
N GLY A 303 -6.32 7.79 20.87
CA GLY A 303 -6.95 6.84 21.76
C GLY A 303 -8.35 7.22 22.23
N SER A 304 -9.38 6.74 21.52
CA SER A 304 -10.45 5.97 22.17
C SER A 304 -11.38 5.33 21.14
N ARG A 305 -11.50 4.01 21.27
CA ARG A 305 -12.70 3.17 21.04
C ARG A 305 -13.80 3.73 20.13
N THR A 306 -13.85 3.21 18.91
CA THR A 306 -15.12 2.80 18.32
C THR A 306 -14.94 1.47 17.58
N VAL A 307 -15.69 0.49 18.08
CA VAL A 307 -15.87 -0.85 17.56
C VAL A 307 -16.88 -0.74 16.43
N HIS A 308 -16.51 -1.01 15.18
CA HIS A 308 -17.48 -1.47 14.16
C HIS A 308 -16.78 -2.29 13.05
N GLY A 309 -17.23 -3.54 12.91
CA GLY A 309 -17.35 -4.30 11.64
C GLY A 309 -16.10 -4.61 10.84
#